data_AF-A0A1C3NV43-F1
#
_entry.id   AF-A0A1C3NV43-F1
#
_cell.length_a   1.000
_cell.length_b   1.000
_cell.length_c   1.000
_cell.angle_alpha   90.00
_cell.angle_beta   90.00
_cell.angle_gamma   90.00
#
_symmetry.space_group_name_H-M   'P 1'
#
loop_
_entity.id
_entity.type
_entity.pdbx_description
1 polymer ?
#
loop_
_entity_poly.entity_id
_entity_poly.type
_entity_poly.pdbx_seq_one_letter_code
_entity_poly.pdbx_strand_id
1 'polypeptide(L)'
;MSVLLGQGAGGAALALLPADTVVAAEDAWLAPLPPEGASVIMHRDVGHTAGMARGLQITAHDLQRLGAVDLVVPGPDGGPNSGPGTATSSGAYGRMAGLAEAAAGCLRAAVGLEPATRLAARRDRYHRLSP
;
A
#
# COMPACT_ATOMS: atom_id res chain seq x y z
N MET A 1 12.24 -1.17 4.27
CA MET A 1 11.15 -0.38 3.69
C MET A 1 10.49 -1.17 2.58
N SER A 2 9.17 -1.05 2.43
CA SER A 2 8.40 -1.63 1.32
C SER A 2 7.59 -0.52 0.62
N VAL A 3 7.40 -0.63 -0.69
CA VAL A 3 6.64 0.33 -1.49
C VAL A 3 5.64 -0.42 -2.36
N LEU A 4 4.35 -0.15 -2.18
CA LEU A 4 3.27 -0.70 -2.98
C LEU A 4 2.96 0.25 -4.14
N LEU A 5 3.29 -0.17 -5.35
CA LEU A 5 3.14 0.64 -6.57
C LEU A 5 1.87 0.32 -7.36
N GLY A 6 1.15 -0.73 -6.98
CA GLY A 6 0.00 -1.24 -7.73
C GLY A 6 -0.60 -2.45 -7.05
N GLN A 7 -0.91 -3.48 -7.83
CA GLN A 7 -1.68 -4.63 -7.39
C GLN A 7 -0.78 -5.76 -6.89
N GLY A 8 -1.13 -6.36 -5.75
CA GLY A 8 -0.43 -7.53 -5.20
C GLY A 8 -1.39 -8.55 -4.61
N ALA A 9 -1.19 -9.83 -4.92
CA ALA A 9 -1.98 -10.90 -4.34
C ALA A 9 -1.15 -12.12 -3.95
N GLY A 10 -1.62 -12.86 -2.95
CA GLY A 10 -1.02 -14.13 -2.54
C GLY A 10 0.09 -13.99 -1.50
N GLY A 11 0.56 -15.14 -1.02
CA GLY A 11 1.57 -15.22 0.04
C GLY A 11 2.90 -14.55 -0.34
N ALA A 12 3.31 -14.61 -1.60
CA ALA A 12 4.54 -13.96 -2.05
C ALA A 12 4.49 -12.43 -1.95
N ALA A 13 3.37 -11.82 -2.34
CA ALA A 13 3.20 -10.37 -2.22
C ALA A 13 3.11 -9.95 -0.74
N LEU A 14 2.38 -10.71 0.08
CA LEU A 14 2.28 -10.48 1.53
C LEU A 14 3.62 -10.66 2.26
N ALA A 15 4.46 -11.62 1.84
CA ALA A 15 5.76 -11.86 2.45
C ALA A 15 6.75 -10.69 2.29
N LEU A 16 6.53 -9.81 1.30
CA LEU A 16 7.33 -8.62 1.05
C LEU A 16 6.80 -7.36 1.75
N LEU A 17 5.63 -7.45 2.38
CA LEU A 17 5.04 -6.32 3.11
C LEU A 17 5.78 -6.01 4.41
N PRO A 18 6.22 -7.00 5.24
CA PRO A 18 6.92 -6.74 6.49
C PRO A 18 8.15 -5.85 6.37
N ALA A 19 7.99 -4.59 6.75
CA ALA A 19 9.06 -3.59 6.72
C ALA A 19 8.92 -2.61 7.89
N ASP A 20 9.99 -1.87 8.18
CA ASP A 20 9.95 -0.82 9.22
C ASP A 20 8.99 0.31 8.81
N THR A 21 8.87 0.54 7.50
CA THR A 21 7.93 1.51 6.92
C THR A 21 7.41 0.98 5.58
N VAL A 22 6.11 1.18 5.36
CA VAL A 22 5.38 0.79 4.15
C VAL A 22 4.70 2.03 3.56
N VAL A 23 5.03 2.33 2.31
CA VAL A 23 4.42 3.41 1.53
C VAL A 23 3.60 2.80 0.40
N ALA A 24 2.41 3.33 0.11
CA ALA A 24 1.56 2.84 -0.97
C ALA A 24 1.10 3.98 -1.89
N ALA A 25 0.99 3.70 -3.19
CA ALA A 25 0.20 4.53 -4.07
C ALA A 25 -1.29 4.41 -3.70
N GLU A 26 -2.07 5.47 -3.88
CA GLU A 26 -3.51 5.50 -3.58
C GLU A 26 -4.32 4.40 -4.28
N ASP A 27 -3.94 4.05 -5.50
CA ASP A 27 -4.56 2.99 -6.31
C ASP A 27 -3.95 1.60 -6.08
N ALA A 28 -2.96 1.47 -5.19
CA ALA A 28 -2.37 0.20 -4.83
C ALA A 28 -3.32 -0.61 -3.94
N TRP A 29 -3.24 -1.93 -4.07
CA TRP A 29 -3.97 -2.86 -3.21
C TRP A 29 -3.17 -4.14 -2.99
N LEU A 30 -3.39 -4.77 -1.84
CA LEU A 30 -2.74 -6.02 -1.46
C LEU A 30 -3.75 -6.97 -0.83
N ALA A 31 -3.80 -8.22 -1.32
CA ALA A 31 -4.75 -9.21 -0.86
C ALA A 31 -4.12 -10.60 -0.66
N PRO A 32 -4.66 -11.46 0.22
CA PRO A 32 -4.23 -12.86 0.31
C PRO A 32 -4.63 -13.68 -0.92
N LEU A 33 -5.68 -13.28 -1.63
CA LEU A 33 -6.18 -13.92 -2.85
C LEU A 33 -6.75 -12.82 -3.76
N PRO A 34 -6.58 -12.91 -5.09
CA PRO A 34 -7.26 -12.00 -6.02
C PRO A 34 -8.79 -12.00 -5.79
N PRO A 35 -9.46 -10.83 -5.79
CA PRO A 35 -10.91 -10.74 -5.59
C PRO A 35 -11.72 -11.56 -6.60
N GLU A 36 -11.23 -11.70 -7.83
CA GLU A 36 -11.82 -12.54 -8.88
C GLU A 36 -11.79 -14.02 -8.48
N GLY A 37 -10.65 -14.47 -7.93
CA GLY A 37 -10.50 -15.82 -7.39
C GLY A 37 -11.43 -16.07 -6.20
N ALA A 38 -11.56 -15.08 -5.32
CA ALA A 38 -12.46 -15.15 -4.17
C ALA A 38 -13.93 -15.27 -4.62
N SER A 39 -14.31 -14.52 -5.66
CA SER A 39 -15.64 -14.59 -6.28
C SER A 39 -15.91 -15.98 -6.85
N VAL A 40 -14.96 -16.56 -7.59
CA VAL A 40 -15.11 -17.91 -8.16
C VAL A 40 -15.25 -18.97 -7.08
N ILE A 41 -14.47 -18.88 -6.00
CA ILE A 41 -14.54 -19.85 -4.89
C ILE A 41 -15.90 -19.78 -4.18
N MET A 42 -16.39 -18.57 -3.88
CA MET A 42 -17.60 -18.38 -3.06
C MET A 42 -18.90 -18.46 -3.87
N HIS A 43 -18.89 -17.94 -5.10
CA HIS A 43 -20.09 -17.71 -5.91
C HIS A 43 -20.08 -18.50 -7.23
N ARG A 44 -19.00 -19.20 -7.57
CA ARG A 44 -18.81 -19.93 -8.85
C ARG A 44 -18.91 -19.02 -10.09
N ASP A 45 -18.68 -17.72 -9.91
CA ASP A 45 -18.63 -16.72 -10.97
C ASP A 45 -17.67 -15.58 -10.61
N VAL A 46 -17.43 -14.66 -11.54
CA VAL A 46 -16.62 -13.43 -11.32
C VAL A 46 -17.47 -12.18 -11.07
N GLY A 47 -18.80 -12.30 -11.05
CA GLY A 47 -19.74 -11.19 -10.92
C GLY A 47 -19.69 -10.49 -9.57
N HIS A 48 -19.12 -11.15 -8.55
CA HIS A 48 -19.06 -10.64 -7.18
C HIS A 48 -17.70 -10.02 -6.82
N THR A 49 -16.78 -9.89 -7.78
CA THR A 49 -15.41 -9.34 -7.59
C THR A 49 -15.38 -8.03 -6.80
N ALA A 50 -16.23 -7.05 -7.17
CA ALA A 50 -16.28 -5.76 -6.48
C ALA A 50 -16.83 -5.84 -5.04
N GLY A 51 -17.69 -6.81 -4.75
CA GLY A 51 -18.14 -7.11 -3.40
C GLY A 51 -17.04 -7.78 -2.58
N MET A 52 -16.34 -8.75 -3.17
CA MET A 52 -15.22 -9.44 -2.55
C MET A 52 -14.08 -8.48 -2.20
N ALA A 53 -13.70 -7.58 -3.12
CA ALA A 53 -12.65 -6.59 -2.88
C ALA A 53 -12.97 -5.69 -1.68
N ARG A 54 -14.22 -5.21 -1.57
CA ARG A 54 -14.68 -4.40 -0.42
C ARG A 54 -14.69 -5.19 0.88
N GLY A 55 -15.15 -6.43 0.86
CA GLY A 55 -15.16 -7.30 2.04
C GLY A 55 -13.77 -7.66 2.56
N LEU A 56 -12.80 -7.81 1.66
CA LEU A 56 -11.41 -8.13 1.99
C LEU A 56 -10.59 -6.92 2.47
N GLN A 57 -11.10 -5.70 2.33
CA GLN A 57 -10.44 -4.47 2.79
C GLN A 57 -9.00 -4.33 2.27
N ILE A 58 -8.84 -4.42 0.95
CA ILE A 58 -7.53 -4.59 0.28
C ILE A 58 -6.89 -3.27 -0.20
N THR A 59 -7.63 -2.16 -0.14
CA THR A 59 -7.17 -0.88 -0.71
C THR A 59 -6.03 -0.27 0.12
N ALA A 60 -5.21 0.61 -0.46
CA ALA A 60 -4.17 1.33 0.28
C ALA A 60 -4.70 2.02 1.55
N HIS A 61 -5.89 2.61 1.49
CA HIS A 61 -6.54 3.23 2.65
C HIS A 61 -7.04 2.23 3.70
N ASP A 62 -7.56 1.09 3.27
CA ASP A 62 -7.91 0.01 4.20
C ASP A 62 -6.68 -0.50 4.93
N LEU A 63 -5.61 -0.79 4.19
CA LEU A 63 -4.34 -1.26 4.74
C LEU A 63 -3.70 -0.22 5.65
N GLN A 64 -3.88 1.07 5.36
CA GLN A 64 -3.44 2.15 6.25
C GLN A 64 -4.23 2.14 7.56
N ARG A 65 -5.55 2.03 7.49
CA ARG A 65 -6.42 1.93 8.68
C ARG A 65 -6.12 0.70 9.54
N LEU A 66 -5.78 -0.42 8.92
CA LEU A 66 -5.36 -1.64 9.62
C LEU A 66 -3.97 -1.50 10.23
N GLY A 67 -3.19 -0.50 9.84
CA GLY A 67 -1.81 -0.30 10.29
C GLY A 67 -0.80 -1.17 9.54
N ALA A 68 -1.13 -1.70 8.37
CA ALA A 68 -0.20 -2.41 7.48
C ALA A 68 0.56 -1.46 6.53
N VAL A 69 -0.05 -0.33 6.17
CA VAL A 69 0.55 0.78 5.40
C VAL A 69 0.71 1.99 6.31
N ASP A 70 1.81 2.73 6.21
CA ASP A 70 2.03 3.96 6.98
C ASP A 70 1.54 5.19 6.22
N LEU A 71 1.90 5.28 4.94
CA LEU A 71 1.64 6.44 4.11
C LEU A 71 1.01 6.04 2.78
N VAL A 72 -0.04 6.76 2.41
CA VAL A 72 -0.67 6.67 1.09
C VAL A 72 -0.31 7.92 0.32
N VAL A 73 0.31 7.74 -0.84
CA VAL A 73 0.68 8.83 -1.75
C VAL A 73 -0.46 8.99 -2.77
N PRO A 74 -1.11 10.16 -2.82
CA PRO A 74 -2.22 10.40 -3.74
C PRO A 74 -1.76 10.30 -5.20
N GLY A 75 -2.73 10.06 -6.08
CA GLY A 75 -2.52 10.15 -7.51
C GLY A 75 -2.03 11.53 -7.97
N PRO A 76 -1.62 11.67 -9.25
CA PRO A 76 -1.04 12.90 -9.78
C PRO A 76 -2.03 14.09 -9.74
N ASP A 77 -3.33 13.79 -9.67
CA ASP A 77 -4.38 14.80 -9.58
C ASP A 77 -4.68 15.21 -8.13
N GLY A 78 -4.21 14.45 -7.13
CA GLY A 78 -4.53 14.64 -5.70
C GLY A 78 -3.45 15.33 -4.86
N GLY A 79 -2.37 15.84 -5.47
CA GLY A 79 -1.29 16.52 -4.75
C GLY A 79 -1.67 17.95 -4.27
N PRO A 80 -1.00 18.49 -3.25
CA PRO A 80 -1.22 19.87 -2.77
C PRO A 80 -0.90 20.95 -3.81
N ASN A 81 -0.24 20.59 -4.92
CA ASN A 81 0.07 21.47 -6.05
C ASN A 81 -0.86 21.27 -7.25
N SER A 82 -1.98 20.55 -7.11
CA SER A 82 -3.00 20.38 -8.15
C SER A 82 -3.85 21.65 -8.31
N GLY A 83 -3.25 22.73 -8.82
CA GLY A 83 -3.96 23.93 -9.26
C GLY A 83 -4.63 23.70 -10.63
N PRO A 84 -5.73 24.40 -10.94
CA PRO A 84 -6.36 24.31 -12.26
C PRO A 84 -5.48 25.02 -13.29
N GLY A 85 -4.58 24.29 -13.96
CA GLY A 85 -3.78 24.85 -15.05
C GLY A 85 -2.48 24.16 -15.44
N THR A 86 -1.92 23.24 -14.64
CA THR A 86 -0.67 22.54 -15.03
C THR A 86 -0.95 21.22 -15.72
N ALA A 87 -1.53 21.30 -16.92
CA ALA A 87 -1.52 20.19 -17.86
C ALA A 87 -0.13 20.10 -18.53
N THR A 88 0.82 19.45 -17.88
CA THR A 88 2.14 19.21 -18.48
C THR A 88 2.53 17.74 -18.31
N SER A 89 2.10 16.88 -19.23
CA SER A 89 2.63 15.51 -19.47
C SER A 89 2.75 14.53 -18.27
N SER A 90 2.15 14.84 -17.11
CA SER A 90 2.57 14.42 -15.76
C SER A 90 1.58 13.53 -15.00
N GLY A 91 1.30 12.32 -15.51
CA GLY A 91 0.53 11.32 -14.75
C GLY A 91 1.43 10.40 -13.92
N ALA A 92 2.12 9.49 -14.61
CA ALA A 92 2.95 8.46 -13.98
C ALA A 92 4.25 9.00 -13.36
N TYR A 93 4.87 10.00 -13.98
CA TYR A 93 6.14 10.58 -13.50
C TYR A 93 5.95 11.35 -12.18
N GLY A 94 4.86 12.13 -12.07
CA GLY A 94 4.50 12.84 -10.85
C GLY A 94 4.21 11.89 -9.69
N ARG A 95 3.48 10.79 -9.95
CA ARG A 95 3.28 9.72 -8.93
C ARG A 95 4.60 9.13 -8.46
N MET A 96 5.47 8.74 -9.39
CA MET A 96 6.75 8.12 -9.05
C MET A 96 7.64 9.08 -8.24
N ALA A 97 7.62 10.37 -8.58
CA ALA A 97 8.32 11.40 -7.82
C ALA A 97 7.78 11.54 -6.39
N GLY A 98 6.45 11.59 -6.21
CA GLY A 98 5.83 11.65 -4.87
C GLY A 98 6.13 10.41 -4.02
N LEU A 99 6.09 9.22 -4.62
CA LEU A 99 6.47 7.98 -3.95
C LEU A 99 7.95 7.96 -3.57
N ALA A 100 8.83 8.43 -4.45
CA ALA A 100 10.26 8.53 -4.18
C ALA A 100 10.56 9.52 -3.04
N GLU A 101 9.88 10.68 -3.01
CA GLU A 101 10.02 11.68 -1.95
C GLU A 101 9.54 11.14 -0.59
N ALA A 102 8.37 10.51 -0.55
CA ALA A 102 7.84 9.87 0.65
C ALA A 102 8.77 8.77 1.16
N ALA A 103 9.25 7.90 0.26
CA ALA A 103 10.20 6.85 0.58
C ALA A 103 11.53 7.40 1.12
N ALA A 104 12.07 8.46 0.50
CA ALA A 104 13.29 9.13 0.96
C ALA A 104 13.11 9.75 2.35
N GLY A 105 11.96 10.38 2.62
CA GLY A 105 11.60 10.90 3.94
C GLY A 105 11.58 9.80 5.01
N CYS A 106 10.92 8.68 4.73
CA CYS A 106 10.85 7.54 5.62
C CYS A 106 12.23 6.92 5.89
N LEU A 107 13.04 6.77 4.84
CA LEU A 107 14.38 6.23 4.97
C LEU A 107 15.27 7.12 5.85
N ARG A 108 15.23 8.44 5.66
CA ARG A 108 15.96 9.38 6.51
C ARG A 108 15.55 9.27 7.97
N ALA A 109 14.25 9.18 8.26
CA ALA A 109 13.75 8.98 9.62
C ALA A 109 14.23 7.65 10.22
N ALA A 110 14.24 6.58 9.42
CA ALA A 110 14.67 5.25 9.87
C ALA A 110 16.18 5.13 10.09
N VAL A 111 17.02 5.90 9.40
CA VAL A 111 18.49 5.87 9.57
C VAL A 111 18.93 6.36 10.95
N GLY A 112 18.16 7.27 11.58
CA GLY A 112 18.45 7.79 12.92
C GLY A 112 18.06 6.86 14.07
N LEU A 113 17.44 5.71 13.79
CA LEU A 113 16.94 4.78 14.81
C LEU A 113 17.87 3.58 14.99
N GLU A 114 18.05 3.18 16.25
CA GLU A 114 18.78 1.97 16.64
C GLU A 114 18.20 0.73 15.90
N PRO A 115 19.05 -0.13 15.29
CA PRO A 115 18.58 -1.31 14.56
C PRO A 115 17.70 -2.25 15.39
N ALA A 116 18.03 -2.46 16.67
CA ALA A 116 17.26 -3.31 17.57
C ALA A 116 15.85 -2.75 17.81
N THR A 117 15.72 -1.43 17.98
CA THR A 117 14.44 -0.75 18.17
C THR A 117 13.56 -0.87 16.93
N ARG A 118 14.13 -0.71 15.73
CA ARG A 118 13.40 -0.89 14.46
C ARG A 118 12.88 -2.31 14.31
N LEU A 119 13.72 -3.30 14.59
CA LEU A 119 13.34 -4.70 14.49
C LEU A 119 12.23 -5.07 15.48
N ALA A 120 12.32 -4.61 16.73
CA ALA A 120 11.30 -4.84 17.75
C ALA A 120 9.96 -4.21 17.35
N ALA A 121 9.97 -2.93 16.96
CA ALA A 121 8.77 -2.23 16.50
C ALA A 121 8.11 -2.92 15.30
N ARG A 122 8.91 -3.35 14.32
CA ARG A 122 8.41 -4.12 13.16
C ARG A 122 7.78 -5.43 13.59
N ARG A 123 8.45 -6.21 14.44
CA ARG A 123 7.94 -7.50 14.92
C ARG A 123 6.60 -7.32 15.65
N ASP A 124 6.52 -6.34 16.54
CA ASP A 124 5.31 -6.06 17.32
C ASP A 124 4.16 -5.60 16.42
N ARG A 125 4.44 -4.79 15.39
CA ARG A 125 3.44 -4.38 14.38
C ARG A 125 2.80 -5.59 13.71
N TYR A 126 3.60 -6.50 13.14
CA TYR A 126 3.07 -7.62 12.38
C TYR A 126 2.49 -8.74 13.25
N HIS A 127 2.89 -8.83 14.52
CA HIS A 127 2.17 -9.68 15.49
C HIS A 127 0.74 -9.18 15.76
N ARG A 128 0.50 -7.87 15.83
CA ARG A 128 -0.86 -7.33 16.03
C ARG A 128 -1.77 -7.47 14.80
N LEU A 129 -1.17 -7.60 13.61
CA LEU A 129 -1.89 -7.77 12.35
C LEU A 129 -2.32 -9.22 12.10
N SER A 130 -1.69 -10.19 12.77
CA SER A 130 -2.09 -11.60 12.72
C SER A 130 -3.03 -11.88 13.90
N PRO A 131 -4.30 -12.26 13.66
CA PRO A 131 -5.20 -12.70 14.72
C PRO A 131 -4.71 -14.00 15.39
#